data_AF-A0A0B7IPT6-F1
#
_entry.id   AF-A0A0B7IPT6-F1
#
_cell.length_a   1.000
_cell.length_b   1.000
_cell.length_c   1.000
_cell.angle_alpha   90.00
_cell.angle_beta   90.00
_cell.angle_gamma   90.00
#
_symmetry.space_group_name_H-M   'P 1'
#
loop_
_entity.id
_entity.type
_entity.pdbx_description
1 polymer ?
#
loop_
_entity_poly.entity_id
_entity_poly.type
_entity_poly.pdbx_seq_one_letter_code
_entity_poly.pdbx_strand_id
1 'polypeptide(L)'
;MITIATKEFGIIEGKVEYISLTPSKEGNYYVYITLPKGLKTSYGKDIIFNKEMTGRADIITEDMRLIERFFYQIRKLLGYQL
;
A
#
# COMPACT_ATOMS: atom_id res chain seq x y z
N MET A 1 -0.94 0.10 -4.40
CA MET A 1 -1.30 1.22 -3.50
C MET A 1 -0.57 1.02 -2.19
N ILE A 2 0.12 2.05 -1.70
CA ILE A 2 0.77 2.07 -0.38
C ILE A 2 -0.18 2.73 0.62
N THR A 3 -0.35 2.15 1.80
CA THR A 3 -1.23 2.68 2.86
C THR A 3 -0.41 3.08 4.09
N ILE A 4 -0.21 4.37 4.37
CA ILE A 4 0.39 4.83 5.64
C ILE A 4 -0.67 4.91 6.73
N ALA A 5 -0.67 3.96 7.67
CA ALA A 5 -1.64 3.91 8.76
C ALA A 5 -1.21 4.75 9.97
N THR A 6 -1.51 6.05 9.95
CA THR A 6 -1.61 6.86 11.16
C THR A 6 -3.08 7.11 11.45
N LYS A 7 -3.57 6.62 12.59
CA LYS A 7 -4.99 6.70 13.01
C LYS A 7 -5.60 8.12 12.96
N GLU A 8 -4.77 9.16 12.88
CA GLU A 8 -5.20 10.57 12.99
C GLU A 8 -5.21 11.36 11.67
N PHE A 9 -4.54 10.88 10.60
CA PHE A 9 -4.34 11.67 9.38
C PHE A 9 -4.93 11.05 8.11
N GLY A 10 -5.35 9.78 8.13
CA GLY A 10 -5.85 9.06 6.95
C GLY A 10 -4.72 8.42 6.15
N ILE A 11 -4.98 8.14 4.88
CA ILE A 11 -4.09 7.35 4.01
C ILE A 11 -3.54 8.23 2.87
N ILE A 12 -2.26 8.10 2.53
CA ILE A 12 -1.66 8.65 1.30
C ILE A 12 -1.55 7.53 0.27
N GLU A 13 -2.07 7.76 -0.92
CA GLU A 13 -1.99 6.80 -2.02
C GLU A 13 -0.67 6.94 -2.79
N GLY A 14 0.12 5.88 -2.80
CA GLY A 14 1.34 5.77 -3.60
C GLY A 14 1.31 4.64 -4.64
N LYS A 15 1.96 4.87 -5.78
CA LYS A 15 2.24 3.88 -6.82
C LYS A 15 3.73 3.54 -6.83
N VAL A 16 4.06 2.25 -6.81
CA VAL A 16 5.44 1.79 -6.93
C VAL A 16 5.89 1.99 -8.37
N GLU A 17 7.01 2.69 -8.57
CA GLU A 17 7.64 2.84 -9.89
C GLU A 17 8.80 1.87 -10.08
N TYR A 18 9.63 1.71 -9.05
CA TYR A 18 10.83 0.89 -9.15
C TYR A 18 11.18 0.27 -7.80
N ILE A 19 11.64 -0.97 -7.84
CA ILE A 19 12.18 -1.68 -6.67
C ILE A 19 13.66 -1.93 -6.99
N SER A 20 14.55 -1.49 -6.10
CA SER A 20 15.99 -1.77 -6.22
C SER A 20 16.23 -3.27 -6.29
N LEU A 21 17.00 -3.72 -7.27
CA LEU A 21 17.39 -5.12 -7.41
C LEU A 21 18.45 -5.54 -6.37
N THR A 22 19.18 -4.59 -5.81
CA THR A 22 20.21 -4.84 -4.82
C THR A 22 19.69 -4.49 -3.41
N PRO A 23 19.71 -5.44 -2.46
CA PRO A 23 19.34 -5.16 -1.09
C PRO A 23 20.40 -4.32 -0.37
N SER A 24 20.02 -3.63 0.70
CA SER A 24 20.93 -2.99 1.63
C SER A 24 21.78 -4.04 2.36
N LYS A 25 22.83 -3.59 3.07
CA LYS A 25 23.66 -4.46 3.92
C LYS A 25 22.85 -5.24 4.99
N GLU A 26 21.66 -4.76 5.33
CA GLU A 26 20.75 -5.35 6.31
C GLU A 26 19.67 -6.24 5.66
N GLY A 27 19.70 -6.40 4.33
CA GLY A 27 18.72 -7.21 3.59
C GLY A 27 17.43 -6.45 3.21
N ASN A 28 17.37 -5.14 3.40
CA ASN A 28 16.20 -4.33 3.06
C ASN A 28 16.22 -3.88 1.58
N TYR A 29 15.05 -3.85 0.93
CA TYR A 29 14.92 -3.36 -0.44
C TYR A 29 14.44 -1.91 -0.45
N TYR A 30 15.06 -1.08 -1.29
CA TYR A 30 14.59 0.28 -1.54
C TYR A 30 13.50 0.27 -2.60
N VAL A 31 12.39 0.96 -2.32
CA VAL A 31 11.26 1.09 -3.23
C VAL A 31 11.06 2.57 -3.53
N TYR A 32 11.07 2.91 -4.82
CA TYR A 32 10.75 4.24 -5.31
C TYR A 32 9.26 4.30 -5.63
N ILE A 33 8.61 5.30 -5.06
CA ILE A 33 7.16 5.46 -5.10
C ILE A 33 6.83 6.85 -5.62
N THR A 34 5.84 6.92 -6.50
CA THR A 34 5.24 8.16 -6.94
C THR A 34 3.95 8.38 -6.18
N LEU A 35 3.75 9.61 -5.70
CA LEU A 35 2.54 10.04 -5.02
C LEU A 35 1.71 10.87 -6.00
N PRO A 36 0.82 10.27 -6.81
CA PRO A 36 0.09 10.99 -7.86
C PRO A 36 -0.82 12.09 -7.31
N LYS A 37 -1.28 11.93 -6.06
CA LYS A 37 -2.10 12.92 -5.33
C LYS A 37 -1.26 13.79 -4.37
N GLY A 38 0.07 13.69 -4.46
CA GLY A 38 1.00 14.32 -3.52
C GLY A 38 0.85 13.78 -2.10
N LEU A 39 1.12 14.64 -1.12
CA LEU A 39 1.00 14.32 0.31
C LEU A 39 -0.40 14.57 0.87
N LYS A 40 -1.40 14.65 -0.01
CA LYS A 40 -2.80 14.81 0.38
C LYS A 40 -3.34 13.49 0.88
N THR A 41 -3.85 13.49 2.11
CA THR A 41 -4.46 12.31 2.70
C THR A 41 -5.88 12.11 2.19
N SER A 42 -6.42 10.91 2.39
CA SER A 42 -7.82 10.57 2.13
C SER A 42 -8.83 11.47 2.88
N TYR A 43 -8.39 12.18 3.92
CA TYR A 43 -9.21 13.12 4.68
C TYR A 43 -9.03 14.58 4.22
N GLY A 44 -8.31 14.81 3.12
CA GLY A 44 -8.09 16.13 2.52
C GLY A 44 -7.04 16.98 3.23
N LYS A 45 -6.33 16.44 4.23
CA LYS A 45 -5.22 17.13 4.89
C LYS A 45 -3.94 16.95 4.08
N ASP A 46 -3.11 17.99 4.00
CA ASP A 46 -1.79 17.88 3.39
C ASP A 46 -0.75 17.58 4.48
N ILE A 47 0.03 16.52 4.31
CA ILE A 47 1.11 16.20 5.24
C ILE A 47 2.36 17.01 4.88
N ILE A 48 2.94 17.66 5.89
CA ILE A 48 4.23 18.34 5.75
C ILE A 48 5.31 17.27 5.72
N PHE A 49 6.07 17.22 4.62
CA PHE A 49 7.16 16.26 4.45
C PHE A 49 8.26 16.52 5.49
N ASN A 50 8.45 15.58 6.41
CA ASN A 50 9.62 15.55 7.28
C ASN A 50 10.45 14.29 6.96
N LYS A 51 11.78 14.45 6.81
CA LYS A 51 12.71 13.37 6.46
C LYS A 51 12.73 12.22 7.47
N GLU A 52 12.26 12.44 8.69
CA GLU A 52 12.18 11.43 9.75
C GLU A 52 10.79 10.79 9.89
N MET A 53 9.89 11.05 8.94
CA MET A 53 8.57 10.42 8.95
C MET A 53 8.69 8.90 8.83
N THR A 54 8.27 8.21 9.88
CA THR A 54 8.10 6.77 9.88
C THR A 54 6.63 6.44 9.63
N GLY A 55 6.40 5.44 8.80
CA GLY A 55 5.07 5.00 8.43
C GLY A 55 5.09 3.52 8.11
N ARG A 56 4.00 2.83 8.45
CA ARG A 56 3.79 1.46 7.97
C ARG A 56 3.04 1.52 6.67
N ALA A 57 3.54 0.85 5.64
CA ALA A 57 2.97 0.79 4.30
C ALA A 57 2.49 -0.63 4.00
N ASP A 58 1.24 -0.79 3.57
CA ASP A 58 0.77 -2.04 2.97
C ASP A 58 0.93 -1.97 1.45
N ILE A 59 1.62 -2.95 0.84
CA ILE A 59 1.80 -3.02 -0.62
C ILE A 59 0.78 -4.02 -1.17
N ILE A 60 -0.10 -3.54 -2.04
CA ILE A 60 -1.03 -4.39 -2.79
C ILE A 60 -0.35 -4.80 -4.10
N THR A 61 0.03 -6.07 -4.22
CA THR A 61 0.74 -6.66 -5.39
C THR A 61 -0.19 -7.37 -6.37
N GLU A 62 -1.43 -7.64 -5.99
CA GLU A 62 -2.43 -8.29 -6.83
C GLU A 62 -3.43 -7.24 -7.34
N ASP A 63 -3.81 -7.31 -8.62
CA ASP A 63 -4.98 -6.62 -9.18
C ASP A 63 -6.25 -7.25 -8.60
N MET A 64 -6.43 -7.15 -7.28
CA MET A 64 -7.57 -7.69 -6.60
C MET A 64 -8.76 -6.80 -6.94
N ARG A 65 -9.40 -7.09 -8.09
CA ARG A 65 -10.72 -6.55 -8.41
C ARG A 65 -11.59 -6.89 -7.19
N LEU A 66 -12.34 -5.93 -6.66
CA LEU A 66 -13.21 -6.13 -5.50
C LEU A 66 -14.05 -7.43 -5.60
N ILE A 67 -14.42 -7.78 -6.84
CA ILE A 67 -15.16 -8.98 -7.19
C ILE A 67 -14.41 -10.29 -6.87
N GLU A 68 -13.08 -10.34 -6.97
CA GLU A 68 -12.30 -11.55 -6.65
C GLU A 68 -12.29 -11.82 -5.13
N ARG A 69 -12.25 -10.77 -4.30
CA ARG A 69 -12.46 -10.90 -2.84
C ARG A 69 -13.86 -11.39 -2.51
N PHE A 70 -14.86 -10.90 -3.24
CA PHE A 70 -16.25 -11.32 -3.10
C PHE A 70 -16.43 -12.80 -3.48
N PHE A 71 -15.86 -13.23 -4.62
CA PHE A 71 -15.89 -14.62 -5.05
C PHE A 71 -15.14 -15.56 -4.10
N TYR A 72 -14.04 -15.13 -3.48
CA TYR A 72 -13.32 -15.96 -2.50
C TYR A 72 -14.18 -16.28 -1.28
N GLN A 73 -14.91 -15.30 -0.74
CA GLN A 73 -15.81 -15.51 0.38
C GLN A 73 -17.01 -16.39 -0.01
N ILE A 74 -17.57 -16.21 -1.21
CA ILE A 74 -18.65 -17.06 -1.73
C ILE A 74 -18.18 -18.50 -1.94
N ARG A 75 -17.01 -18.72 -2.53
CA ARG A 75 -16.42 -20.06 -2.72
C ARG A 75 -16.16 -20.76 -1.40
N LYS A 76 -15.70 -20.03 -0.38
CA LYS A 76 -15.49 -20.56 0.97
C LYS A 76 -16.79 -21.00 1.64
N LEU A 77 -17.90 -20.29 1.39
CA LEU A 77 -19.23 -20.66 1.89
C LEU A 77 -19.85 -21.84 1.10
N LEU A 78 -19.49 -22.00 -0.17
CA LEU A 78 -20.00 -23.06 -1.05
C LEU A 78 -19.16 -24.36 -1.03
N GLY A 79 -18.15 -24.46 -0.17
CA GLY A 79 -17.52 -25.74 0.18
C GLY A 79 -16.74 -26.44 -0.94
N TYR A 80 -16.24 -25.72 -1.95
CA TYR A 80 -15.36 -26.34 -2.94
C TYR A 80 -13.92 -26.39 -2.42
N GLN A 81 -13.56 -27.53 -1.83
CA GLN A 81 -12.18 -28.02 -1.79
C GLN A 81 -11.87 -28.70 -3.12
N LEU A 82 -10.92 -28.15 -3.88
CA LEU A 82 -10.01 -28.91 -4.74
C LEU A 82 -8.60 -28.39 -4.47
#